data_AF-A0A222E3I5-F1
#
_entry.id   AF-A0A222E3I5-F1
#
_cell.length_a   1.000
_cell.length_b   1.000
_cell.length_c   1.000
_cell.angle_alpha   90.00
_cell.angle_beta   90.00
_cell.angle_gamma   90.00
#
_symmetry.space_group_name_H-M   'P 1'
#
loop_
_entity.id
_entity.type
_entity.pdbx_description
1 polymer ?
#
loop_
_entity_poly.entity_id
_entity_poly.type
_entity_poly.pdbx_seq_one_letter_code
_entity_poly.pdbx_strand_id
1 'polypeptide(L)'
;MLRLLPLILLAAGPAAAACSSADTTFLWCRIEGSSKQLEVCAEPYGAVYRYGPHGRPELELVERYDTLDYRPWPGVGRDIWEEVAFHNGGYTYLVHGGVDRQYQGNNLANAMYGGVTVSQGGREIASLTCERPAIDFPYSNGLSDGKARAGLRWEPGVGWVY
;
A
#
# COMPACT_ATOMS: atom_id res chain seq x y z
N MET A 1 -46.41 31.41 -18.23
CA MET A 1 -46.05 30.70 -16.99
C MET A 1 -44.93 29.73 -17.33
N LEU A 2 -43.67 30.12 -17.12
CA LEU A 2 -42.51 29.27 -17.44
C LEU A 2 -42.18 28.41 -16.21
N ARG A 3 -42.46 27.10 -16.28
CA ARG A 3 -42.11 26.13 -15.25
C ARG A 3 -40.59 25.94 -15.24
N LEU A 4 -39.91 26.42 -14.20
CA LEU A 4 -38.52 26.03 -13.93
C LEU A 4 -38.50 24.57 -13.47
N LEU A 5 -37.86 23.69 -14.25
CA LEU A 5 -37.45 22.38 -13.76
C LEU A 5 -36.22 22.54 -12.85
N PRO A 6 -36.18 21.90 -11.66
CA PRO A 6 -35.01 21.92 -10.82
C PRO A 6 -33.94 21.00 -11.42
N LEU A 7 -32.80 21.57 -11.78
CA LEU A 7 -31.61 20.82 -12.18
C LEU A 7 -31.00 20.22 -10.91
N ILE A 8 -31.27 18.94 -10.67
CA ILE A 8 -30.64 18.18 -9.57
C ILE A 8 -29.21 17.88 -10.01
N LEU A 9 -28.24 18.67 -9.53
CA LEU A 9 -26.82 18.32 -9.60
C LEU A 9 -26.56 17.17 -8.62
N LEU A 10 -26.43 15.93 -9.14
CA LEU A 10 -25.79 14.87 -8.39
C LEU A 10 -24.29 15.17 -8.31
N ALA A 11 -23.83 15.65 -7.16
CA ALA A 11 -22.41 15.71 -6.85
C ALA A 11 -21.90 14.28 -6.63
N ALA A 12 -21.38 13.66 -7.69
CA ALA A 12 -20.57 12.46 -7.57
C ALA A 12 -19.26 12.87 -6.86
N GLY A 13 -19.10 12.48 -5.60
CA GLY A 13 -17.82 12.63 -4.91
C GLY A 13 -16.73 11.85 -5.64
N PRO A 14 -15.46 12.25 -5.52
CA PRO A 14 -14.36 11.53 -6.15
C PRO A 14 -14.36 10.10 -5.59
N ALA A 15 -14.63 9.12 -6.44
CA ALA A 15 -14.30 7.73 -6.14
C ALA A 15 -12.79 7.64 -6.24
N ALA A 16 -12.10 7.28 -5.16
CA ALA A 16 -10.70 6.93 -5.30
C ALA A 16 -10.63 5.64 -6.12
N ALA A 17 -9.89 5.68 -7.20
CA ALA A 17 -9.67 4.53 -8.04
C ALA A 17 -8.79 3.51 -7.31
N ALA A 18 -9.00 2.24 -7.60
CA ALA A 18 -8.02 1.20 -7.31
C ALA A 18 -6.69 1.51 -8.01
N CYS A 19 -5.64 0.72 -7.74
CA CYS A 19 -4.40 0.81 -8.51
C CYS A 19 -4.67 0.79 -10.03
N SER A 20 -3.92 1.61 -10.77
CA SER A 20 -4.13 1.79 -12.21
C SER A 20 -4.03 0.50 -13.03
N SER A 21 -3.32 -0.51 -12.54
CA SER A 21 -3.29 -1.87 -13.05
C SER A 21 -2.95 -2.87 -11.94
N ALA A 22 -3.11 -4.16 -12.21
CA ALA A 22 -2.66 -5.21 -11.27
C ALA A 22 -1.13 -5.16 -11.03
N ASP A 23 -0.36 -4.77 -12.05
CA ASP A 23 1.11 -4.65 -11.96
C ASP A 23 1.55 -3.48 -11.07
N THR A 24 0.68 -2.47 -10.90
CA THR A 24 0.95 -1.36 -9.98
C THR A 24 0.52 -1.67 -8.55
N THR A 25 -0.20 -2.77 -8.28
CA THR A 25 -0.48 -3.19 -6.91
C THR A 25 0.80 -3.64 -6.21
N PHE A 26 1.14 -2.99 -5.09
CA PHE A 26 2.15 -3.49 -4.15
C PHE A 26 1.49 -4.36 -3.08
N LEU A 27 0.43 -3.84 -2.45
CA LEU A 27 -0.36 -4.56 -1.46
C LEU A 27 -1.82 -4.12 -1.58
N TRP A 28 -2.74 -5.06 -1.58
CA TRP A 28 -4.15 -4.81 -1.30
C TRP A 28 -4.66 -5.85 -0.30
N CYS A 29 -5.42 -5.41 0.70
CA CYS A 29 -6.10 -6.33 1.62
C CYS A 29 -7.29 -5.69 2.33
N ARG A 30 -8.17 -6.52 2.88
CA ARG A 30 -9.10 -6.10 3.93
C ARG A 30 -8.39 -6.10 5.28
N ILE A 31 -8.77 -5.21 6.18
CA ILE A 31 -8.27 -5.23 7.56
C ILE A 31 -9.10 -6.21 8.38
N GLU A 32 -8.42 -7.07 9.13
CA GLU A 32 -9.06 -8.07 9.99
C GLU A 32 -10.06 -7.43 10.96
N GLY A 33 -11.26 -7.98 11.03
CA GLY A 33 -12.33 -7.48 11.89
C GLY A 33 -12.90 -6.11 11.47
N SER A 34 -12.62 -5.64 10.25
CA SER A 34 -13.05 -4.32 9.77
C SER A 34 -13.76 -4.37 8.41
N SER A 35 -14.51 -3.31 8.11
CA SER A 35 -15.03 -3.04 6.76
C SER A 35 -14.04 -2.25 5.89
N LYS A 36 -12.88 -1.89 6.44
CA LYS A 36 -11.86 -1.08 5.78
C LYS A 36 -10.86 -1.95 5.02
N GLN A 37 -10.28 -1.37 3.99
CA GLN A 37 -9.19 -1.94 3.19
C GLN A 37 -7.94 -1.08 3.30
N LEU A 38 -6.81 -1.71 3.02
CA LEU A 38 -5.51 -1.09 2.81
C LEU A 38 -5.09 -1.36 1.37
N GLU A 39 -4.64 -0.34 0.67
CA GLU A 39 -4.11 -0.44 -0.68
C GLU A 39 -2.83 0.40 -0.79
N VAL A 40 -1.82 -0.16 -1.46
CA VAL A 40 -0.62 0.56 -1.88
C VAL A 40 -0.38 0.29 -3.36
N CYS A 41 -0.25 1.37 -4.12
CA CYS A 41 -0.03 1.34 -5.56
C CYS A 41 1.30 1.99 -5.94
N ALA A 42 2.06 1.36 -6.81
CA ALA A 42 3.23 1.90 -7.49
C ALA A 42 2.82 2.67 -8.76
N GLU A 43 2.22 3.85 -8.59
CA GLU A 43 1.75 4.68 -9.71
C GLU A 43 2.91 5.32 -10.49
N PRO A 44 2.68 5.85 -11.71
CA PRO A 44 3.77 6.35 -12.56
C PRO A 44 4.71 7.37 -11.91
N TYR A 45 4.19 8.24 -11.04
CA TYR A 45 4.92 9.37 -10.44
C TYR A 45 5.25 9.21 -8.95
N GLY A 46 4.76 8.17 -8.30
CA GLY A 46 4.97 7.94 -6.87
C GLY A 46 4.18 6.75 -6.36
N ALA A 47 4.43 6.36 -5.12
CA ALA A 47 3.60 5.39 -4.45
C ALA A 47 2.37 6.08 -3.86
N VAL A 48 1.22 5.40 -3.88
CA VAL A 48 -0.03 5.89 -3.31
C VAL A 48 -0.50 4.91 -2.25
N TYR A 49 -0.70 5.39 -1.03
CA TYR A 49 -1.31 4.67 0.09
C TYR A 49 -2.78 5.06 0.19
N ARG A 50 -3.66 4.09 0.41
CA ARG A 50 -5.08 4.32 0.71
C ARG A 50 -5.55 3.44 1.86
N TYR A 51 -6.33 4.04 2.75
CA TYR A 51 -7.00 3.35 3.84
C TYR A 51 -8.44 3.84 4.00
N GLY A 52 -9.37 2.90 4.16
CA GLY A 52 -10.78 3.21 4.40
C GLY A 52 -11.73 2.23 3.71
N PRO A 53 -13.04 2.53 3.61
CA PRO A 53 -13.98 1.71 2.86
C PRO A 53 -13.64 1.62 1.36
N HIS A 54 -14.06 0.51 0.73
CA HIS A 54 -13.87 0.30 -0.70
C HIS A 54 -14.43 1.45 -1.56
N GLY A 55 -13.59 2.00 -2.43
CA GLY A 55 -13.91 3.11 -3.33
C GLY A 55 -14.09 4.47 -2.65
N ARG A 56 -13.91 4.56 -1.33
CA ARG A 56 -14.07 5.77 -0.52
C ARG A 56 -13.03 5.82 0.61
N PRO A 57 -11.73 5.96 0.29
CA PRO A 57 -10.70 6.01 1.31
C PRO A 57 -10.93 7.19 2.25
N GLU A 58 -10.66 6.95 3.52
CA GLU A 58 -10.65 7.97 4.57
C GLU A 58 -9.31 8.69 4.63
N LEU A 59 -8.24 8.02 4.17
CA LEU A 59 -6.89 8.53 4.10
C LEU A 59 -6.26 8.11 2.76
N GLU A 60 -5.72 9.08 2.04
CA GLU A 60 -4.90 8.87 0.85
C GLU A 60 -3.61 9.67 1.02
N LEU A 61 -2.46 9.02 0.82
CA LEU A 61 -1.14 9.64 0.87
C LEU A 61 -0.39 9.33 -0.41
N VAL A 62 0.35 10.30 -0.92
CA VAL A 62 1.19 10.14 -2.10
C VAL A 62 2.60 10.51 -1.74
N GLU A 63 3.55 9.65 -2.08
CA GLU A 63 4.96 9.91 -1.83
C GLU A 63 5.77 9.64 -3.10
N ARG A 64 6.64 10.60 -3.44
CA ARG A 64 7.46 10.50 -4.65
C ARG A 64 8.54 9.44 -4.47
N TYR A 65 8.92 8.79 -5.56
CA TYR A 65 9.91 7.72 -5.52
C TYR A 65 11.29 8.15 -5.05
N ASP A 66 11.70 9.41 -5.24
CA ASP A 66 12.99 9.89 -4.75
C ASP A 66 13.04 10.07 -3.23
N THR A 67 11.89 10.24 -2.58
CA THR A 67 11.79 10.37 -1.11
C THR A 67 11.16 9.16 -0.43
N LEU A 68 10.56 8.24 -1.18
CA LEU A 68 9.87 7.05 -0.66
C LEU A 68 10.83 6.16 0.14
N ASP A 69 10.53 5.89 1.41
CA ASP A 69 11.24 4.89 2.20
C ASP A 69 10.64 3.51 1.91
N TYR A 70 11.21 2.83 0.90
CA TYR A 70 10.82 1.48 0.50
C TYR A 70 12.02 0.55 0.64
N ARG A 71 11.78 -0.65 1.16
CA ARG A 71 12.79 -1.69 1.38
C ARG A 71 12.34 -2.96 0.65
N PRO A 72 12.97 -3.30 -0.48
CA PRO A 72 12.74 -4.57 -1.14
C PRO A 72 13.31 -5.72 -0.30
N TRP A 73 12.83 -6.93 -0.57
CA TRP A 73 13.35 -8.14 0.07
C TRP A 73 14.86 -8.29 -0.23
N PRO A 74 15.72 -8.52 0.78
CA PRO A 74 17.17 -8.64 0.56
C PRO A 74 17.62 -9.93 -0.14
N GLY A 75 16.69 -10.78 -0.60
CA GLY A 75 17.00 -12.05 -1.27
C GLY A 75 17.35 -13.22 -0.33
N VAL A 76 17.30 -13.00 0.99
CA VAL A 76 17.60 -14.01 2.01
C VAL A 76 16.54 -13.97 3.12
N GLY A 77 16.21 -15.15 3.65
CA GLY A 77 15.26 -15.29 4.74
C GLY A 77 14.20 -16.35 4.48
N ARG A 78 13.50 -16.72 5.55
CA ARG A 78 12.34 -17.62 5.49
C ARG A 78 11.18 -16.98 4.75
N ASP A 79 10.99 -15.69 4.97
CA ASP A 79 9.87 -14.94 4.42
C ASP A 79 10.39 -14.05 3.28
N ILE A 80 9.66 -13.99 2.17
CA ILE A 80 9.83 -12.91 1.18
C ILE A 80 9.03 -11.74 1.74
N TRP A 81 9.65 -10.62 2.01
CA TRP A 81 8.99 -9.49 2.65
C TRP A 81 9.48 -8.18 2.08
N GLU A 82 8.59 -7.20 2.05
CA GLU A 82 8.87 -5.85 1.63
C GLU A 82 8.15 -4.87 2.55
N GLU A 83 8.74 -3.69 2.71
CA GLU A 83 8.21 -2.62 3.53
C GLU A 83 8.24 -1.29 2.79
N VAL A 84 7.22 -0.46 2.99
CA VAL A 84 7.18 0.91 2.50
C VAL A 84 6.52 1.82 3.51
N ALA A 85 7.16 2.94 3.83
CA ALA A 85 6.67 3.91 4.79
C ALA A 85 6.12 5.14 4.08
N PHE A 86 4.94 5.60 4.50
CA PHE A 86 4.34 6.87 4.10
C PHE A 86 4.32 7.85 5.27
N HIS A 87 4.44 9.15 4.98
CA HIS A 87 4.51 10.19 6.01
C HIS A 87 3.38 11.20 5.89
N ASN A 88 2.79 11.58 7.03
CA ASN A 88 1.82 12.68 7.09
C ASN A 88 1.93 13.41 8.44
N GLY A 89 2.42 14.65 8.42
CA GLY A 89 2.68 15.40 9.65
C GLY A 89 3.68 14.66 10.55
N GLY A 90 3.28 14.35 11.78
CA GLY A 90 4.09 13.60 12.75
C GLY A 90 3.91 12.08 12.71
N TYR A 91 3.17 11.55 11.72
CA TYR A 91 2.82 10.13 11.63
C TYR A 91 3.61 9.42 10.52
N THR A 92 4.00 8.19 10.79
CA THR A 92 4.56 7.25 9.82
C THR A 92 3.66 6.04 9.70
N TYR A 93 3.33 5.65 8.47
CA TYR A 93 2.52 4.50 8.12
C TYR A 93 3.42 3.48 7.43
N LEU A 94 3.99 2.56 8.20
CA LEU A 94 4.85 1.50 7.69
C LEU A 94 3.99 0.34 7.22
N VAL A 95 3.80 0.23 5.91
CA VAL A 95 3.12 -0.90 5.29
C VAL A 95 4.12 -2.02 5.11
N HIS A 96 3.73 -3.23 5.50
CA HIS A 96 4.52 -4.44 5.27
C HIS A 96 3.67 -5.46 4.50
N GLY A 97 4.31 -6.20 3.61
CA GLY A 97 3.72 -7.30 2.86
C GLY A 97 4.73 -8.43 2.70
N GLY A 98 4.25 -9.67 2.65
CA GLY A 98 5.15 -10.79 2.49
C GLY A 98 4.48 -12.15 2.30
N VAL A 99 5.33 -13.15 2.06
CA VAL A 99 4.97 -14.55 1.87
C VAL A 99 5.87 -15.42 2.75
N ASP A 100 5.27 -16.23 3.61
CA ASP A 100 5.95 -17.30 4.35
C ASP A 100 6.24 -18.48 3.40
N ARG A 101 7.51 -18.64 3.01
CA ARG A 101 7.93 -19.67 2.05
C ARG A 101 7.92 -21.08 2.66
N GLN A 102 7.75 -21.20 3.97
CA GLN A 102 7.72 -22.45 4.71
C GLN A 102 6.33 -22.80 5.22
N TYR A 103 5.30 -22.04 4.83
CA TYR A 103 3.93 -22.31 5.23
C TYR A 103 3.52 -23.75 4.84
N GLN A 104 3.16 -24.55 5.84
CA GLN A 104 2.81 -25.98 5.70
C GLN A 104 1.29 -26.23 5.69
N GLY A 105 0.48 -25.17 5.73
CA GLY A 105 -0.98 -25.33 5.76
C GLY A 105 -1.55 -25.68 4.38
N ASN A 106 -2.79 -26.19 4.38
CA ASN A 106 -3.45 -26.67 3.16
C ASN A 106 -3.89 -25.55 2.19
N ASN A 107 -4.06 -24.32 2.67
CA ASN A 107 -4.41 -23.17 1.84
C ASN A 107 -3.21 -22.23 1.69
N LEU A 108 -2.52 -22.29 0.55
CA LEU A 108 -1.33 -21.48 0.27
C LEU A 108 -1.60 -19.97 0.26
N ALA A 109 -2.85 -19.53 0.06
CA ALA A 109 -3.20 -18.12 0.17
C ALA A 109 -3.05 -17.58 1.61
N ASN A 110 -2.99 -18.46 2.62
CA ASN A 110 -2.66 -18.08 3.99
C ASN A 110 -1.15 -17.91 4.23
N ALA A 111 -0.29 -18.29 3.29
CA ALA A 111 1.14 -18.00 3.36
C ALA A 111 1.42 -16.49 3.22
N MET A 112 0.51 -15.76 2.58
CA MET A 112 0.59 -14.31 2.40
C MET A 112 0.21 -13.61 3.71
N TYR A 113 0.92 -12.54 4.04
CA TYR A 113 0.62 -11.68 5.16
C TYR A 113 0.91 -10.22 4.81
N GLY A 114 0.32 -9.32 5.57
CA GLY A 114 0.56 -7.89 5.40
C GLY A 114 -0.18 -7.08 6.45
N GLY A 115 0.03 -5.78 6.42
CA GLY A 115 -0.56 -4.85 7.36
C GLY A 115 0.07 -3.48 7.31
N VAL A 116 -0.34 -2.64 8.25
CA VAL A 116 0.26 -1.32 8.46
C VAL A 116 0.48 -1.07 9.95
N THR A 117 1.70 -0.67 10.29
CA THR A 117 2.04 -0.14 11.60
C THR A 117 2.06 1.38 11.52
N VAL A 118 1.28 2.04 12.38
CA VAL A 118 1.22 3.50 12.48
C VAL A 118 1.98 3.93 13.72
N SER A 119 2.92 4.85 13.54
CA SER A 119 3.68 5.45 14.64
C SER A 119 3.60 6.96 14.63
N GLN A 120 3.79 7.57 15.80
CA GLN A 120 3.90 9.02 15.97
C GLN A 120 5.09 9.33 16.87
N GLY A 121 6.04 10.13 16.37
CA GLY A 121 7.28 10.43 17.11
C GLY A 121 8.09 9.18 17.47
N GLY A 122 8.09 8.16 16.60
CA GLY A 122 8.79 6.89 16.79
C GLY A 122 8.10 5.89 17.72
N ARG A 123 6.96 6.24 18.31
CA ARG A 123 6.16 5.31 19.13
C ARG A 123 5.01 4.75 18.31
N GLU A 124 4.87 3.44 18.27
CA GLU A 124 3.71 2.77 17.70
C GLU A 124 2.42 3.19 18.43
N ILE A 125 1.40 3.54 17.66
CA ILE A 125 0.07 3.94 18.14
C ILE A 125 -1.05 3.03 17.62
N ALA A 126 -0.80 2.29 16.53
CA ALA A 126 -1.70 1.29 16.00
C ALA A 126 -0.92 0.28 15.15
N SER A 127 -1.41 -0.96 15.12
CA SER A 127 -0.98 -2.01 14.20
C SER A 127 -2.22 -2.70 13.65
N LEU A 128 -2.37 -2.70 12.33
CA LEU A 128 -3.53 -3.25 11.63
C LEU A 128 -3.08 -4.40 10.74
N THR A 129 -3.68 -5.56 10.94
CA THR A 129 -3.36 -6.79 10.20
C THR A 129 -4.32 -7.01 9.05
N CYS A 130 -3.80 -7.46 7.91
CA CYS A 130 -4.62 -7.91 6.79
C CYS A 130 -5.38 -9.21 7.10
N GLU A 131 -6.64 -9.28 6.72
CA GLU A 131 -7.48 -10.48 6.78
C GLU A 131 -7.00 -11.53 5.78
N ARG A 132 -6.62 -12.72 6.26
CA ARG A 132 -6.28 -13.87 5.40
C ARG A 132 -7.53 -14.71 5.06
N PRO A 133 -7.61 -15.30 3.87
CA PRO A 133 -6.63 -15.28 2.77
C PRO A 133 -6.81 -14.10 1.79
N ALA A 134 -7.59 -13.07 2.15
CA ALA A 134 -7.95 -11.95 1.27
C ALA A 134 -6.83 -10.89 1.16
N ILE A 135 -5.65 -11.32 0.72
CA ILE A 135 -4.44 -10.50 0.55
C ILE A 135 -3.95 -10.64 -0.88
N ASP A 136 -3.76 -9.51 -1.55
CA ASP A 136 -3.02 -9.41 -2.80
C ASP A 136 -1.67 -8.76 -2.51
N PHE A 137 -0.60 -9.53 -2.65
CA PHE A 137 0.79 -9.12 -2.53
C PHE A 137 1.54 -9.84 -3.67
N PRO A 138 1.51 -9.26 -4.89
CA PRO A 138 2.00 -9.96 -6.08
C PRO A 138 3.53 -10.08 -6.12
N TYR A 139 4.24 -9.48 -5.15
CA TYR A 139 5.68 -9.29 -5.19
C TYR A 139 6.09 -8.60 -6.51
N SER A 140 5.55 -7.39 -6.72
CA SER A 140 5.77 -6.61 -7.93
C SER A 140 7.05 -5.78 -7.83
N ASN A 141 7.71 -5.56 -8.98
CA ASN A 141 8.85 -4.64 -9.06
C ASN A 141 8.41 -3.17 -9.09
N GLY A 142 7.11 -2.85 -8.98
CA GLY A 142 6.58 -1.52 -9.28
C GLY A 142 7.25 -0.40 -8.46
N LEU A 143 7.44 -0.61 -7.15
CA LEU A 143 8.13 0.35 -6.28
C LEU A 143 9.62 0.43 -6.60
N SER A 144 10.29 -0.71 -6.85
CA SER A 144 11.69 -0.77 -7.26
C SER A 144 11.94 -0.03 -8.58
N ASP A 145 11.11 -0.30 -9.58
CA ASP A 145 11.17 0.33 -10.90
C ASP A 145 10.88 1.83 -10.80
N GLY A 146 9.94 2.23 -9.92
CA GLY A 146 9.66 3.62 -9.62
C GLY A 146 10.88 4.36 -9.08
N LYS A 147 11.58 3.78 -8.12
CA LYS A 147 12.82 4.34 -7.57
C LYS A 147 13.96 4.35 -8.61
N ALA A 148 14.06 3.32 -9.44
CA ALA A 148 15.01 3.28 -10.55
C ALA A 148 14.76 4.41 -11.57
N ARG A 149 13.50 4.66 -11.95
CA ARG A 149 13.12 5.78 -12.83
C ARG A 149 13.43 7.15 -12.21
N ALA A 150 13.42 7.25 -10.88
CA ALA A 150 13.84 8.45 -10.15
C ALA A 150 15.37 8.58 -10.00
N GLY A 151 16.15 7.66 -10.59
CA GLY A 151 17.61 7.69 -10.59
C GLY A 151 18.26 7.03 -9.39
N LEU A 152 17.52 6.24 -8.60
CA LEU A 152 18.08 5.49 -7.47
C LEU A 152 18.38 4.04 -7.84
N ARG A 153 19.40 3.46 -7.23
CA ARG A 153 19.69 2.02 -7.26
C ARG A 153 19.65 1.44 -5.85
N TRP A 154 19.22 0.19 -5.74
CA TRP A 154 19.27 -0.54 -4.49
C TRP A 154 20.66 -1.14 -4.28
N GLU A 155 21.28 -0.80 -3.15
CA GLU A 155 22.53 -1.40 -2.69
C GLU A 155 22.26 -2.22 -1.41
N PRO A 156 22.33 -3.56 -1.46
CA PRO A 156 22.10 -4.40 -0.29
C PRO A 156 23.00 -3.99 0.90
N GLY A 157 22.38 -3.77 2.07
CA GLY A 157 23.08 -3.36 3.29
C GLY A 157 23.35 -1.85 3.40
N VAL A 158 23.13 -1.08 2.33
CA VAL A 158 23.25 0.39 2.32
C VAL A 158 21.87 1.04 2.20
N GLY A 159 21.04 0.56 1.27
CA GLY A 159 19.74 1.11 0.95
C GLY A 159 19.69 1.69 -0.47
N TRP A 160 18.79 2.64 -0.69
CA TRP A 160 18.67 3.33 -1.98
C TRP A 160 19.67 4.48 -2.09
N VAL A 161 20.42 4.52 -3.18
CA VAL A 161 21.43 5.54 -3.46
C VAL A 161 21.30 6.08 -4.89
N TYR A 162 21.71 7.32 -5.12
CA TYR A 162 21.83 7.90 -6.45
C TYR A 162 23.05 7.35 -7.20
#